data_AF-A0A4Y8HXR2-F1
#
_entry.id   AF-A0A4Y8HXR2-F1
#
_cell.length_a   1.000
_cell.length_b   1.000
_cell.length_c   1.000
_cell.angle_alpha   90.00
_cell.angle_beta   90.00
_cell.angle_gamma   90.00
#
_symmetry.space_group_name_H-M   'P 1'
#
loop_
_entity.id
_entity.type
_entity.pdbx_description
1 polymer ?
#
loop_
_entity_poly.entity_id
_entity_poly.type
_entity_poly.pdbx_seq_one_letter_code
_entity_poly.pdbx_strand_id
1 'polypeptide(L)' 'MNTLENILTEIDLEKGYKLLTKREKNIIILYYLEGYKDEEIAKLYTLTQQAINYIRKKGINKLKIF' A
#
# COMPACT_ATOMS: atom_id res chain seq x y z
N MET A 1 9.96 -19.56 -17.34
CA MET A 1 9.58 -18.35 -16.58
C MET A 1 10.86 -17.55 -16.39
N ASN A 2 11.01 -16.45 -17.12
CA ASN A 2 12.31 -15.82 -17.35
C ASN A 2 12.81 -15.11 -16.09
N THR A 3 14.06 -15.35 -15.72
CA THR A 3 14.78 -14.65 -14.64
C THR A 3 14.70 -13.13 -14.78
N LEU A 4 14.65 -12.60 -16.01
CA LEU A 4 14.46 -11.18 -16.29
C LEU A 4 13.11 -10.63 -15.81
N GLU A 5 12.04 -11.40 -15.94
CA GLU A 5 10.68 -10.99 -15.58
C GLU A 5 10.53 -10.93 -14.05
N ASN A 6 11.18 -11.86 -13.33
CA ASN A 6 11.29 -11.84 -11.88
C ASN A 6 12.18 -10.68 -11.37
N ILE A 7 13.29 -10.38 -12.06
CA ILE A 7 14.17 -9.25 -11.71
C ILE A 7 13.46 -7.91 -11.93
N LEU A 8 12.70 -7.76 -13.03
CA LEU A 8 11.90 -6.56 -13.29
C LEU A 8 10.80 -6.38 -12.24
N THR A 9 10.08 -7.47 -11.89
CA THR A 9 9.01 -7.41 -10.88
C THR A 9 9.51 -7.14 -9.45
N GLU A 10 10.68 -7.64 -9.07
CA GLU A 10 11.29 -7.32 -7.76
C GLU A 10 11.79 -5.87 -7.66
N ILE A 11 12.32 -5.32 -8.76
CA ILE A 11 12.87 -3.96 -8.82
C ILE A 11 11.77 -2.89 -8.64
N ASP A 12 10.55 -3.17 -9.07
CA ASP A 12 9.48 -2.16 -9.11
C ASP A 12 8.71 -2.03 -7.79
N LEU A 13 8.58 -3.10 -7.02
CA LEU A 13 7.99 -3.02 -5.68
C LEU A 13 8.87 -2.21 -4.73
N GLU A 14 10.19 -2.39 -4.77
CA GLU A 14 11.11 -1.65 -3.89
C GLU A 14 11.09 -0.14 -4.20
N LYS A 15 11.08 0.22 -5.49
CA LYS A 15 10.94 1.62 -5.94
C LYS A 15 9.59 2.19 -5.52
N GLY A 16 8.49 1.49 -5.78
CA GLY A 16 7.16 1.90 -5.35
C GLY A 16 7.08 2.09 -3.84
N TYR A 17 7.71 1.20 -3.07
CA TYR A 17 7.77 1.28 -1.61
C TYR A 17 8.55 2.50 -1.10
N LYS A 18 9.60 2.93 -1.81
CA LYS A 18 10.32 4.19 -1.50
C LYS A 18 9.45 5.43 -1.73
N LEU A 19 8.47 5.38 -2.65
CA LEU A 19 7.55 6.49 -2.94
C LEU A 19 6.36 6.58 -1.99
N LEU A 20 6.14 5.56 -1.14
CA LEU A 20 5.09 5.59 -0.14
C LEU A 20 5.48 6.50 1.03
N THR A 21 4.53 7.34 1.43
CA THR A 21 4.60 8.06 2.70
C THR A 21 4.49 7.07 3.87
N LYS A 22 4.99 7.45 5.05
CA LYS A 22 4.86 6.65 6.28
C LYS A 22 3.41 6.27 6.58
N ARG A 23 2.46 7.19 6.31
CA ARG A 23 1.04 6.95 6.52
C ARG A 23 0.46 5.91 5.55
N GLU A 24 0.82 5.99 4.27
CA GLU A 24 0.41 5.00 3.27
C GLU A 24 0.97 3.60 3.61
N LYS A 25 2.25 3.51 4.02
CA LYS A 25 2.87 2.25 4.45
C LYS A 25 2.10 1.60 5.60
N ASN A 26 1.85 2.35 6.66
CA ASN A 26 1.17 1.81 7.84
C ASN A 26 -0.26 1.35 7.52
N ILE A 27 -1.00 2.12 6.70
CA ILE A 27 -2.37 1.74 6.31
C ILE A 27 -2.37 0.47 5.44
N ILE A 28 -1.39 0.32 4.53
CA ILE A 28 -1.23 -0.89 3.71
C ILE A 28 -0.89 -2.09 4.60
N ILE A 29 0.04 -1.94 5.56
CA ILE A 29 0.40 -3.00 6.50
C ILE A 29 -0.81 -3.46 7.31
N LEU A 30 -1.54 -2.51 7.93
CA LEU A 30 -2.74 -2.81 8.72
C LEU A 30 -3.78 -3.58 7.90
N TYR A 31 -4.02 -3.17 6.65
CA TYR A 31 -5.03 -3.79 5.82
C TYR A 31 -4.61 -5.17 5.28
N TYR A 32 -3.42 -5.27 4.68
CA TYR A 32 -3.01 -6.45 3.92
C TYR A 32 -2.22 -7.47 4.75
N LEU A 33 -1.49 -7.04 5.77
CA LEU A 33 -0.67 -7.94 6.60
C LEU A 33 -1.33 -8.27 7.92
N GLU A 34 -2.02 -7.29 8.53
CA GLU A 34 -2.67 -7.49 9.83
C GLU A 34 -4.18 -7.77 9.72
N GLY A 35 -4.76 -7.66 8.53
CA GLY A 35 -6.15 -8.05 8.25
C GLY A 35 -7.23 -7.07 8.73
N TYR A 36 -6.86 -5.83 9.10
CA TYR A 36 -7.82 -4.81 9.49
C TYR A 36 -8.68 -4.35 8.30
N LYS A 37 -9.95 -4.03 8.58
CA LYS A 37 -10.86 -3.39 7.63
C LYS A 37 -10.65 -1.88 7.60
N ASP A 38 -11.00 -1.24 6.47
CA ASP A 38 -10.91 0.22 6.31
C ASP A 38 -11.65 0.99 7.44
N GLU A 39 -12.73 0.43 8.02
CA GLU A 39 -13.49 1.01 9.14
C GLU A 39 -12.73 0.98 10.46
N GLU A 40 -11.98 -0.08 10.72
CA GLU A 40 -11.20 -0.26 11.95
C GLU A 40 -9.98 0.65 11.90
N ILE A 41 -9.33 0.72 10.73
CA ILE A 41 -8.23 1.65 10.48
C ILE A 41 -8.72 3.11 10.57
N ALA A 42 -9.92 3.40 10.08
CA ALA A 42 -10.51 4.74 10.16
C ALA A 42 -10.66 5.21 11.61
N LYS A 43 -11.07 4.31 12.52
CA LYS A 43 -11.15 4.59 13.96
C LYS A 43 -9.76 4.87 14.56
N LEU A 44 -8.74 4.07 14.23
CA LEU A 44 -7.37 4.26 14.72
C LEU A 44 -6.75 5.62 14.32
N TYR A 45 -7.12 6.11 13.14
CA TYR A 45 -6.59 7.34 12.56
C TYR A 45 -7.49 8.56 12.72
N THR A 46 -8.65 8.41 13.38
CA THR A 46 -9.71 9.44 13.49
C THR A 46 -10.07 10.06 12.14
N LEU A 47 -10.26 9.20 11.13
CA LEU A 47 -10.63 9.58 9.76
C LEU A 47 -11.92 8.90 9.34
N THR A 48 -12.46 9.29 8.19
CA THR A 48 -13.54 8.53 7.54
C THR A 48 -13.00 7.28 6.84
N GLN A 49 -13.82 6.23 6.73
CA GLN A 49 -13.51 5.02 5.96
C GLN A 49 -13.12 5.36 4.51
N GLN A 50 -13.79 6.35 3.92
CA GLN A 50 -13.51 6.81 2.55
C GLN A 50 -12.11 7.42 2.44
N ALA A 51 -11.66 8.19 3.43
CA ALA A 51 -10.31 8.73 3.45
C ALA A 51 -9.25 7.62 3.56
N ILE A 52 -9.48 6.61 4.40
CA ILE A 52 -8.60 5.43 4.47
C ILE A 52 -8.57 4.69 3.13
N ASN A 53 -9.74 4.44 2.53
CA ASN A 53 -9.84 3.78 1.22
C ASN A 53 -9.04 4.54 0.15
N TYR A 54 -9.17 5.86 0.10
CA TYR A 54 -8.43 6.72 -0.81
C TYR A 54 -6.91 6.62 -0.59
N ILE A 55 -6.44 6.75 0.66
CA ILE A 55 -5.01 6.68 0.98
C ILE A 55 -4.45 5.30 0.63
N ARG A 56 -5.18 4.22 0.95
CA ARG A 56 -4.79 2.84 0.62
C ARG A 56 -4.69 2.64 -0.88
N LYS A 57 -5.72 3.03 -1.65
CA LYS A 57 -5.71 2.93 -3.12
C LYS A 57 -4.58 3.74 -3.73
N LYS A 58 -4.35 4.97 -3.24
CA LYS A 58 -3.23 5.82 -3.69
C LYS A 58 -1.88 5.16 -3.44
N GLY A 59 -1.68 4.57 -2.26
CA GLY A 59 -0.47 3.81 -1.94
C GLY A 59 -0.30 2.59 -2.86
N ILE A 60 -1.35 1.78 -3.05
CA ILE A 60 -1.30 0.63 -3.96
C ILE A 60 -0.99 1.06 -5.40
N ASN A 61 -1.55 2.17 -5.88
CA ASN A 61 -1.23 2.67 -7.21
C ASN A 61 0.24 3.03 -7.34
N LYS A 62 0.87 3.61 -6.31
CA LYS A 62 2.33 3.85 -6.32
C LYS A 62 3.15 2.57 -6.39
N LEU A 63 2.65 1.47 -5.83
CA LEU A 63 3.28 0.16 -5.93
C LEU A 63 3.06 -0.53 -7.29
N LYS A 64 2.13 -0.01 -8.11
CA LYS A 64 1.76 -0.57 -9.43
C LYS A 64 2.21 0.27 -10.62
N ILE A 65 2.72 1.49 -10.38
CA ILE A 65 3.09 2.44 -11.45
C ILE A 65 4.36 2.02 -12.20
N PHE A 66 5.07 1.01 -11.70
CA PHE A 66 6.22 0.42 -12.36
C PHE A 66 6.00 -1.09 -12.48
#